data_AF-A0A957ZRS1-F1
#
_entry.id   AF-A0A957ZRS1-F1
#
_cell.length_a   1.000
_cell.length_b   1.000
_cell.length_c   1.000
_cell.angle_alpha   90.00
_cell.angle_beta   90.00
_cell.angle_gamma   90.00
#
_symmetry.space_group_name_H-M   'P 1'
#
loop_
_entity.id
_entity.type
_entity.pdbx_description
1 polymer ?
#
loop_
_entity_poly.entity_id
_entity_poly.type
_entity_poly.pdbx_seq_one_letter_code
_entity_poly.pdbx_strand_id
1 'polypeptide(L)'
;AELNWELTWLFSPHFSQAPVLKDAVETTVAAYLEAVSRGQTMTDDVRAYHAYTAFVRKPMARRRRALVQALYTQMQKDGLVAPAVSSVQRLRDKLPGARKREKAPSRKEQVAAIQRAFDADPARAMAALKQVLTAANNDTQSQPKKPATPASGVTVAAASAAGD
;
A
#
# COMPACT_ATOMS: atom_id res chain seq x y z
N ALA A 1 9.91 27.11 0.74
CA ALA A 1 8.67 26.48 0.29
C ALA A 1 7.95 27.54 -0.54
N GLU A 2 8.10 27.49 -1.86
CA GLU A 2 7.38 28.42 -2.73
C GLU A 2 5.91 27.99 -2.81
N LEU A 3 5.01 28.96 -2.72
CA LEU A 3 3.58 28.75 -2.95
C LEU A 3 3.39 28.07 -4.32
N ASN A 4 2.58 27.01 -4.40
CA ASN A 4 2.28 26.33 -5.66
C ASN A 4 1.93 27.36 -6.74
N TRP A 5 2.47 27.17 -7.95
CA TRP A 5 2.35 28.10 -9.09
C TRP A 5 0.91 28.59 -9.37
N GLU A 6 -0.10 27.78 -9.02
CA GLU A 6 -1.53 28.08 -9.15
C GLU A 6 -2.07 29.13 -8.17
N LEU A 7 -1.41 29.38 -7.04
CA LEU A 7 -1.78 30.46 -6.11
C LEU A 7 -0.98 31.73 -6.40
N THR A 8 0.23 31.58 -6.93
CA THR A 8 1.13 32.69 -7.22
C THR A 8 0.54 33.64 -8.26
N TRP A 9 -0.13 33.15 -9.31
CA TRP A 9 -0.76 34.02 -10.31
C TRP A 9 -1.99 34.76 -9.76
N LEU A 10 -2.78 34.13 -8.88
CA LEU A 10 -4.02 34.67 -8.35
C LEU A 10 -3.78 35.87 -7.41
N PHE A 11 -2.66 35.85 -6.69
CA PHE A 11 -2.34 36.86 -5.69
C PHE A 11 -1.11 37.72 -6.03
N SER A 12 -0.43 37.46 -7.16
CA SER A 12 0.77 38.19 -7.59
C SER A 12 0.67 39.74 -7.51
N PRO A 13 -0.39 40.38 -8.04
CA PRO A 13 -0.49 41.83 -8.00
C PRO A 13 -0.79 42.40 -6.60
N HIS A 14 -1.33 41.59 -5.68
CA HIS A 14 -1.63 42.00 -4.30
C HIS A 14 -0.47 41.74 -3.35
N PHE A 15 0.31 40.68 -3.59
CA PHE A 15 1.49 40.35 -2.79
C PHE A 15 2.69 41.25 -3.06
N SER A 16 2.76 41.90 -4.22
CA SER A 16 3.77 42.94 -4.49
C SER A 16 3.55 44.21 -3.67
N GLN A 17 2.30 44.49 -3.24
CA GLN A 17 1.94 45.67 -2.46
C GLN A 17 2.05 45.44 -0.94
N ALA A 18 1.98 44.19 -0.49
CA ALA A 18 1.97 43.84 0.93
C ALA A 18 2.82 42.57 1.20
N PRO A 19 4.16 42.69 1.32
CA PRO A 19 5.05 41.54 1.52
C PRO A 19 4.77 40.80 2.84
N VAL A 20 4.33 41.51 3.89
CA VAL A 20 3.93 40.92 5.17
C VAL A 20 2.73 39.99 5.02
N LEU A 21 1.77 40.33 4.16
CA LEU A 21 0.62 39.48 3.88
C LEU A 21 1.04 38.21 3.14
N LYS A 22 1.97 38.31 2.19
CA LYS A 22 2.53 37.17 1.49
C LYS A 22 3.17 36.17 2.46
N ASP A 23 4.03 36.65 3.35
CA ASP A 23 4.73 35.81 4.34
C ASP A 23 3.75 35.14 5.32
N ALA A 24 2.73 35.89 5.77
CA ALA A 24 1.68 35.34 6.63
C ALA A 24 0.85 34.25 5.93
N VAL A 25 0.51 34.43 4.65
CA VAL A 25 -0.21 33.43 3.86
C VAL A 25 0.67 32.21 3.60
N GLU A 26 1.92 32.39 3.21
CA GLU A 26 2.88 31.29 2.99
C GLU A 26 3.06 30.44 4.27
N THR A 27 3.23 31.11 5.41
CA THR A 27 3.35 30.44 6.71
C THR A 27 2.08 29.67 7.08
N THR A 28 0.90 30.28 6.86
CA THR A 28 -0.38 29.65 7.17
C THR A 28 -0.64 28.43 6.29
N VAL A 29 -0.36 28.54 4.98
CA VAL A 29 -0.49 27.43 4.04
C VAL A 29 0.49 26.31 4.37
N ALA A 30 1.75 26.64 4.70
CA ALA A 30 2.73 25.64 5.11
C ALA A 30 2.29 24.90 6.39
N ALA A 31 1.81 25.63 7.40
CA ALA A 31 1.30 25.04 8.63
C ALA A 31 0.07 24.15 8.39
N TYR A 32 -0.84 24.56 7.50
CA TYR A 32 -2.00 23.77 7.11
C TYR A 32 -1.58 22.47 6.40
N LEU A 33 -0.69 22.56 5.41
CA LEU A 33 -0.18 21.39 4.69
C LEU A 33 0.54 20.41 5.64
N GLU A 34 1.31 20.95 6.59
CA GLU A 34 1.93 20.14 7.63
C GLU A 34 0.88 19.43 8.49
N ALA A 35 -0.14 20.14 8.96
CA ALA A 35 -1.23 19.56 9.74
C ALA A 35 -1.99 18.47 8.97
N VAL A 36 -2.29 18.70 7.70
CA VAL A 36 -2.93 17.70 6.82
C VAL A 36 -2.04 16.48 6.65
N SER A 37 -0.74 16.67 6.39
CA SER A 37 0.20 15.55 6.24
C SER A 37 0.30 14.72 7.53
N ARG A 38 0.33 15.37 8.70
CA ARG A 38 0.31 14.69 10.00
C ARG A 38 -0.99 13.90 10.20
N GLY A 39 -2.15 14.48 9.88
CA GLY A 39 -3.43 13.77 9.95
C GLY A 39 -3.48 12.53 9.05
N GLN A 40 -2.91 12.63 7.84
CA GLN A 40 -2.80 11.49 6.93
C GLN A 40 -1.91 10.39 7.51
N THR A 41 -0.72 10.74 8.01
CA THR A 41 0.18 9.75 8.64
C THR A 41 -0.47 9.04 9.81
N MET A 42 -1.21 9.76 10.67
CA MET A 42 -1.93 9.15 11.79
C MET A 42 -2.99 8.13 11.33
N THR A 43 -3.70 8.44 10.24
CA THR A 43 -4.70 7.53 9.66
C THR A 43 -4.06 6.25 9.13
N ASP A 44 -2.93 6.39 8.43
CA ASP A 44 -2.16 5.24 7.91
C ASP A 44 -1.60 4.38 9.05
N ASP A 45 -1.17 5.00 10.14
CA ASP A 45 -0.66 4.33 11.34
C ASP A 45 -1.74 3.52 12.04
N VAL A 46 -2.93 4.10 12.24
CA VAL A 46 -4.09 3.41 12.80
C VAL A 46 -4.48 2.21 11.91
N ARG A 47 -4.47 2.39 10.59
CA ARG A 47 -4.78 1.31 9.65
C ARG A 47 -3.75 0.19 9.69
N ALA A 48 -2.46 0.52 9.75
CA ALA A 48 -1.38 -0.45 9.89
C ALA A 48 -1.48 -1.22 11.21
N TYR A 49 -1.80 -0.52 12.30
CA TYR A 49 -2.02 -1.14 13.61
C TYR A 49 -3.22 -2.11 13.59
N HIS A 50 -4.34 -1.73 12.97
CA HIS A 50 -5.47 -2.64 12.79
C HIS A 50 -5.12 -3.87 11.94
N ALA A 51 -4.33 -3.69 10.88
CA ALA A 51 -3.87 -4.81 10.05
C ALA A 51 -2.98 -5.77 10.87
N TYR A 52 -2.05 -5.23 11.65
CA TYR A 52 -1.16 -5.97 12.54
C TYR A 52 -1.92 -6.73 13.63
N THR A 53 -2.78 -6.04 14.41
CA THR A 53 -3.57 -6.69 15.47
C THR A 53 -4.44 -7.81 14.94
N ALA A 54 -5.04 -7.60 13.76
CA ALA A 54 -5.85 -8.62 13.13
C ALA A 54 -4.98 -9.79 12.59
N PHE A 55 -3.73 -9.54 12.19
CA PHE A 55 -2.76 -10.56 11.79
C PHE A 55 -2.36 -11.41 12.99
N VAL A 56 -2.00 -10.81 14.11
CA VAL A 56 -1.66 -11.50 15.36
C VAL A 56 -2.81 -12.40 15.84
N ARG A 57 -4.06 -11.93 15.75
CA ARG A 57 -5.24 -12.73 16.15
C ARG A 57 -5.45 -13.98 15.29
N LYS A 58 -5.22 -13.90 13.97
CA LYS A 58 -5.48 -15.00 13.02
C LYS A 58 -4.46 -15.03 11.89
N PRO A 59 -3.20 -15.41 12.16
CA PRO A 59 -2.12 -15.32 11.16
C PRO A 59 -2.30 -16.32 10.00
N MET A 60 -2.99 -17.44 10.25
CA MET A 60 -3.23 -18.50 9.28
C MET A 60 -4.52 -18.36 8.48
N ALA A 61 -5.29 -17.27 8.63
CA ALA A 61 -6.52 -17.06 7.89
C ALA A 61 -6.27 -17.05 6.36
N ARG A 62 -7.07 -17.78 5.56
CA ARG A 62 -6.87 -17.90 4.10
C ARG A 62 -6.86 -16.54 3.38
N ARG A 63 -7.70 -15.60 3.82
CA ARG A 63 -7.79 -14.23 3.29
C ARG A 63 -6.51 -13.41 3.47
N ARG A 64 -5.61 -13.80 4.38
CA ARG A 64 -4.35 -13.08 4.66
C ARG A 64 -3.15 -13.64 3.92
N ARG A 65 -3.30 -14.69 3.10
CA ARG A 65 -2.16 -15.33 2.42
C ARG A 65 -1.36 -14.34 1.57
N ALA A 66 -2.05 -13.53 0.76
CA ALA A 66 -1.42 -12.51 -0.07
C ALA A 66 -0.66 -11.47 0.77
N LEU A 67 -1.27 -10.99 1.85
CA LEU A 67 -0.64 -10.04 2.77
C LEU A 67 0.60 -10.64 3.45
N VAL A 68 0.53 -11.88 3.95
CA VAL A 68 1.68 -12.57 4.57
C VAL A 68 2.82 -12.73 3.59
N GLN A 69 2.52 -13.17 2.36
CA GLN A 69 3.53 -13.33 1.33
C GLN A 69 4.16 -11.99 0.95
N ALA A 70 3.35 -10.95 0.71
CA ALA A 70 3.85 -9.61 0.37
C ALA A 70 4.69 -9.01 1.50
N LEU A 71 4.22 -9.11 2.75
CA LEU A 71 4.93 -8.64 3.94
C LEU A 71 6.25 -9.38 4.14
N TYR A 72 6.25 -10.71 3.99
CA TYR A 72 7.48 -11.50 4.05
C TYR A 72 8.48 -11.08 2.98
N THR A 73 8.04 -10.89 1.73
CA THR A 73 8.92 -10.44 0.65
C THR A 73 9.44 -9.02 0.88
N GLN A 74 8.63 -8.13 1.44
CA GLN A 74 9.06 -6.76 1.74
C GLN A 74 10.09 -6.76 2.88
N MET A 75 9.83 -7.49 3.96
CA MET A 75 10.78 -7.63 5.07
C MET A 75 12.09 -8.32 4.65
N GLN A 76 12.07 -9.19 3.64
CA GLN A 76 13.30 -9.72 3.04
C GLN A 76 14.08 -8.67 2.26
N LYS A 77 13.41 -7.82 1.47
CA LYS A 77 14.06 -6.70 0.76
C LYS A 77 14.67 -5.70 1.73
N ASP A 78 13.99 -5.45 2.85
CA ASP A 78 14.44 -4.53 3.91
C ASP A 78 15.50 -5.17 4.82
N GLY A 79 15.88 -6.44 4.60
CA GLY A 79 16.89 -7.16 5.38
C GLY A 79 16.45 -7.55 6.80
N LEU A 80 15.17 -7.37 7.13
CA LEU A 80 14.58 -7.74 8.44
C LEU A 80 14.39 -9.24 8.61
N VAL A 81 14.21 -9.94 7.50
CA VAL A 81 14.07 -11.39 7.48
C VAL A 81 15.17 -11.97 6.61
N ALA A 82 15.90 -12.96 7.14
CA ALA A 82 16.92 -13.65 6.38
C ALA A 82 16.31 -14.22 5.08
N PRO A 83 16.99 -14.08 3.93
CA PRO A 83 16.57 -14.78 2.73
C PRO A 83 16.53 -16.28 3.04
N ALA A 84 15.55 -17.00 2.47
CA ALA A 84 15.30 -18.41 2.77
C ALA A 84 16.51 -19.36 2.48
N VAL A 85 17.57 -18.82 1.85
CA VAL A 85 18.93 -19.37 1.87
C VAL A 85 19.52 -19.32 3.27
N SER A 86 18.98 -20.15 4.16
CA SER A 86 19.55 -20.42 5.47
C SER A 86 20.99 -20.95 5.33
N SER A 87 21.80 -20.64 6.32
CA SER A 87 23.15 -21.13 6.67
C SER A 87 23.53 -22.57 6.28
N VAL A 88 22.58 -23.44 5.95
CA VAL A 88 22.79 -24.74 5.31
C VAL A 88 23.46 -24.60 3.92
N GLN A 89 23.28 -23.48 3.22
CA GLN A 89 23.91 -23.22 1.91
C GLN A 89 25.45 -23.19 2.00
N ARG A 90 26.02 -22.53 3.03
CA ARG A 90 27.49 -22.43 3.19
C ARG A 90 28.17 -23.77 3.49
N LEU A 91 27.44 -24.71 4.09
CA LEU A 91 27.89 -26.09 4.30
C LEU A 91 27.63 -26.98 3.08
N ARG A 92 26.68 -26.60 2.21
CA ARG A 92 26.25 -27.35 1.03
C ARG A 92 27.04 -27.00 -0.22
N ASP A 93 27.61 -25.79 -0.31
CA ASP A 93 28.56 -25.41 -1.36
C ASP A 93 29.85 -26.27 -1.34
N LYS A 94 30.06 -27.05 -0.27
CA LYS A 94 31.15 -28.03 -0.15
C LYS A 94 30.78 -29.45 -0.59
N LEU A 95 29.55 -29.75 -1.02
CA LEU A 95 29.13 -31.09 -1.46
C LEU A 95 28.63 -31.09 -2.92
N PRO A 96 29.33 -31.75 -3.86
CA PRO A 96 28.87 -31.87 -5.23
C PRO A 96 27.69 -32.86 -5.29
N GLY A 97 26.55 -32.43 -5.85
CA GLY A 97 25.41 -33.32 -6.17
C GLY A 97 24.11 -33.06 -5.43
N ALA A 98 24.05 -32.14 -4.47
CA ALA A 98 22.83 -31.87 -3.70
C ALA A 98 21.83 -30.95 -4.44
N ARG A 99 21.40 -31.27 -5.67
CA ARG A 99 20.28 -30.60 -6.35
C ARG A 99 18.94 -31.06 -5.74
N LYS A 100 18.60 -30.57 -4.54
CA LYS A 100 17.20 -30.64 -4.05
C LYS A 100 16.58 -29.27 -4.22
N ARG A 101 15.53 -29.22 -5.05
CA ARG A 101 14.61 -28.10 -5.28
C ARG A 101 14.50 -27.23 -4.03
N GLU A 102 14.91 -25.98 -4.13
CA GLU A 102 14.70 -24.97 -3.09
C GLU A 102 13.21 -24.93 -2.77
N LYS A 103 12.85 -25.42 -1.58
CA LYS A 103 11.47 -25.33 -1.12
C LYS A 103 11.27 -23.91 -0.64
N ALA A 104 10.37 -23.18 -1.29
CA ALA A 104 9.89 -21.91 -0.78
C ALA A 104 9.47 -22.09 0.70
N PRO A 105 9.79 -21.11 1.57
CA PRO A 105 9.52 -21.22 3.00
C PRO A 105 8.03 -21.49 3.22
N SER A 106 7.74 -22.46 4.09
CA SER A 106 6.39 -22.82 4.45
C SER A 106 5.66 -21.62 5.05
N ARG A 107 4.35 -21.53 4.87
CA ARG A 107 3.55 -20.44 5.44
C ARG A 107 3.75 -20.27 6.95
N LYS A 108 3.95 -21.38 7.68
CA LYS A 108 4.27 -21.36 9.11
C LYS A 108 5.60 -20.67 9.39
N GLU A 109 6.60 -20.92 8.56
CA GLU A 109 7.94 -20.31 8.65
C GLU A 109 7.90 -18.83 8.31
N GLN A 110 7.14 -18.44 7.27
CA GLN A 110 6.94 -17.03 6.90
C GLN A 110 6.30 -16.24 8.04
N VAL A 111 5.22 -16.77 8.63
CA VAL A 111 4.55 -16.14 9.78
C VAL A 111 5.49 -16.04 10.99
N ALA A 112 6.24 -17.11 11.30
CA ALA A 112 7.18 -17.09 12.41
C ALA A 112 8.33 -16.08 12.19
N ALA A 113 8.82 -15.96 10.96
CA ALA A 113 9.84 -14.98 10.60
C ALA A 113 9.32 -13.54 10.71
N ILE A 114 8.10 -13.28 10.23
CA ILE A 114 7.44 -11.99 10.40
C ILE A 114 7.30 -11.66 11.88
N GLN A 115 6.80 -12.59 12.70
CA GLN A 115 6.62 -12.37 14.13
C GLN A 115 7.95 -12.02 14.82
N ARG A 116 9.02 -12.78 14.53
CA ARG A 116 10.37 -12.47 15.05
C ARG A 116 10.89 -11.11 14.60
N ALA A 117 10.60 -10.70 13.36
CA ALA A 117 10.99 -9.37 12.88
C ALA A 117 10.25 -8.25 13.62
N PHE A 118 8.96 -8.45 13.95
CA PHE A 118 8.20 -7.53 14.80
C PHE A 118 8.71 -7.50 16.25
N ASP A 119 9.15 -8.65 16.79
CA ASP A 119 9.70 -8.73 18.14
C ASP A 119 11.10 -8.09 18.24
N ALA A 120 11.91 -8.19 17.16
CA ALA A 120 13.27 -7.66 17.12
C ALA A 120 13.32 -6.16 16.79
N ASP A 121 12.57 -5.72 15.79
CA ASP A 121 12.50 -4.31 15.36
C ASP A 121 11.08 -3.94 14.92
N PRO A 122 10.20 -3.56 15.88
CA PRO A 122 8.81 -3.24 15.59
C PRO A 122 8.67 -2.01 14.71
N ALA A 123 9.58 -1.03 14.80
CA ALA A 123 9.50 0.21 14.04
C ALA A 123 9.71 -0.04 12.54
N ARG A 124 10.75 -0.79 12.19
CA ARG A 124 11.01 -1.17 10.79
C ARG A 124 9.97 -2.16 10.27
N ALA A 125 9.54 -3.10 11.09
CA ALA A 125 8.49 -4.05 10.71
C ALA A 125 7.15 -3.34 10.41
N MET A 126 6.79 -2.33 11.19
CA MET A 126 5.61 -1.49 10.93
C MET A 126 5.77 -0.66 9.66
N ALA A 127 6.96 -0.13 9.37
CA ALA A 127 7.23 0.58 8.12
C ALA A 127 7.05 -0.33 6.89
N ALA A 128 7.58 -1.56 6.93
CA ALA A 128 7.38 -2.55 5.88
C ALA A 128 5.90 -2.91 5.68
N LEU A 129 5.12 -3.02 6.78
CA LEU A 129 3.69 -3.24 6.72
C LEU A 129 2.93 -2.07 6.07
N LYS A 130 3.28 -0.83 6.42
CA LYS A 130 2.68 0.37 5.81
C LYS A 130 2.91 0.37 4.30
N GLN A 131 4.15 0.11 3.85
CA GLN A 131 4.48 0.04 2.41
C GLN A 131 3.63 -0.98 1.66
N VAL A 132 3.45 -2.17 2.23
CA VAL A 132 2.62 -3.23 1.62
C VAL A 132 1.14 -2.83 1.54
N LEU A 133 0.62 -2.14 2.57
CA LEU A 133 -0.77 -1.68 2.58
C LEU A 133 -1.01 -0.55 1.57
N THR A 134 -0.06 0.37 1.41
CA THR A 134 -0.13 1.44 0.40
C THR A 134 -0.09 0.86 -1.02
N ALA A 135 0.81 -0.09 -1.29
CA ALA A 135 0.89 -0.76 -2.58
C ALA A 135 -0.42 -1.49 -2.95
N ALA A 136 -0.99 -2.24 -2.02
CA ALA A 136 -2.26 -2.95 -2.23
C ALA A 136 -3.44 -2.00 -2.52
N ASN A 137 -3.43 -0.79 -1.96
CA ASN A 137 -4.45 0.22 -2.21
C ASN A 137 -4.37 0.77 -3.65
N ASN A 138 -3.15 0.99 -4.16
CA ASN A 138 -2.93 1.50 -5.52
C ASN A 138 -3.31 0.48 -6.61
N ASP A 139 -3.05 -0.81 -6.37
CA ASP A 139 -3.46 -1.89 -7.27
C ASP A 139 -4.99 -2.02 -7.39
N THR A 140 -5.71 -1.68 -6.31
CA THR A 140 -7.19 -1.76 -6.27
C THR A 140 -7.84 -0.59 -7.04
N GLN A 141 -7.19 0.56 -7.13
CA GLN A 141 -7.65 1.70 -7.94
C GLN A 141 -7.38 1.54 -9.44
N SER A 142 -6.49 0.62 -9.83
CA SER A 142 -6.06 0.44 -11.23
C SER A 142 -6.86 -0.60 -12.00
N GLN A 143 -7.90 -1.20 -11.41
CA GLN A 143 -8.80 -2.10 -12.12
C GLN A 143 -9.84 -1.30 -12.93
N PRO A 144 -9.83 -1.33 -14.27
CA PRO A 144 -10.89 -0.71 -15.06
C PRO A 144 -12.21 -1.41 -14.73
N LYS A 145 -13.24 -0.63 -14.37
CA LYS A 145 -14.63 -1.08 -14.30
C LYS A 145 -14.95 -1.82 -15.60
N LYS A 146 -15.07 -3.15 -15.51
CA LYS A 146 -15.52 -4.00 -16.61
C LYS A 146 -16.87 -3.45 -17.11
N PRO A 147 -17.03 -3.15 -18.42
CA PRO A 147 -18.28 -2.61 -18.92
C PRO A 147 -19.39 -3.64 -18.72
N ALA A 148 -20.48 -3.19 -18.11
CA ALA A 148 -21.70 -3.96 -17.96
C ALA A 148 -22.19 -4.37 -19.37
N THR A 149 -22.24 -5.67 -19.62
CA THR A 149 -22.87 -6.24 -20.81
C THR A 149 -24.36 -5.89 -20.78
N PRO A 150 -24.92 -5.17 -21.77
CA PRO A 150 -26.35 -4.99 -21.83
C PRO A 150 -26.99 -6.34 -22.17
N ALA A 151 -27.88 -6.79 -21.29
CA ALA A 151 -28.76 -7.93 -21.52
C ALA A 151 -29.65 -7.61 -22.72
N SER A 152 -29.35 -8.22 -23.88
CA SER A 152 -30.27 -8.27 -25.00
C SER A 152 -31.40 -9.22 -24.63
N GLY A 153 -32.56 -8.64 -24.33
CA GLY A 153 -33.73 -9.39 -23.94
C GLY A 153 -34.92 -8.47 -23.73
N VAL A 154 -35.41 -7.85 -24.80
CA VAL A 154 -36.82 -7.46 -24.90
C VAL A 154 -37.28 -7.62 -26.35
N THR A 155 -37.92 -8.74 -26.65
CA THR A 155 -38.89 -8.86 -27.73
C THR A 155 -40.16 -8.11 -27.32
N VAL A 156 -40.55 -7.08 -28.06
CA VAL A 156 -41.94 -6.60 -28.05
C VAL A 156 -42.45 -6.58 -29.48
N ALA A 157 -43.37 -7.51 -29.74
CA ALA A 157 -44.31 -7.40 -30.83
C ALA A 157 -45.31 -6.29 -30.50
N ALA A 158 -45.55 -5.38 -31.45
CA ALA A 158 -46.73 -4.55 -31.45
C ALA A 158 -47.22 -4.39 -32.89
N ALA A 159 -48.38 -4.97 -33.14
CA ALA A 159 -49.21 -4.72 -34.28
C ALA A 159 -49.85 -3.32 -34.20
N SER A 160 -50.26 -2.80 -35.36
CA SER A 160 -51.50 -2.05 -35.61
C SER A 160 -51.35 -0.62 -36.16
N ALA A 161 -51.99 -0.45 -37.34
CA ALA A 161 -52.83 0.65 -37.81
C ALA A 161 -52.23 1.97 -38.36
N ALA A 162 -52.57 2.22 -39.65
CA ALA A 162 -53.11 3.45 -40.30
C ALA A 162 -52.62 3.46 -41.78
N GLY A 163 -53.46 3.54 -42.82
CA GLY A 163 -54.32 4.68 -43.20
C GLY A 163 -53.42 5.81 -43.70
N ASP A 164 -53.37 6.23 -44.98
CA ASP A 164 -54.37 6.37 -46.04
C ASP A 164 -53.91 5.81 -47.41
#